data_AF-A0A2T2Y9J2-F1
#
_entry.id   AF-A0A2T2Y9J2-F1
#
_cell.length_a   1.000
_cell.length_b   1.000
_cell.length_c   1.000
_cell.angle_alpha   90.00
_cell.angle_beta   90.00
_cell.angle_gamma   90.00
#
_symmetry.space_group_name_H-M   'P 1'
#
loop_
_entity.id
_entity.type
_entity.pdbx_description
1 polymer ?
#
loop_
_entity_poly.entity_id
_entity_poly.type
_entity_poly.pdbx_seq_one_letter_code
_entity_poly.pdbx_strand_id
1 'polypeptide(L)'
;MPQQMACNLRTSGGSISLESVTGEQTVQTSGGSLSFKNIKGNMDANTSGGSIDLANYQGSLDAQTSGGSINIDDANGSLKVHTSGGSIHLDKVAGDINAHTSGGSIHADVQRLGKYLTLETSGGSVHATIPGGKGLDLDLEGNRVKTALTNFNGTSDTRRVKGTVNGGGIPVKMSTSGGTTELSYRM
;
A
#
# COMPACT_ATOMS: atom_id res chain seq x y z
N MET A 1 26.91 19.13 6.54
CA MET A 1 26.36 17.76 6.40
C MET A 1 25.75 17.69 5.00
N PRO A 2 26.16 16.81 4.08
CA PRO A 2 25.47 16.70 2.79
C PRO A 2 24.04 16.20 3.05
N GLN A 3 23.03 17.00 2.72
CA GLN A 3 21.61 16.72 2.99
C GLN A 3 20.91 15.91 1.89
N GLN A 4 21.61 15.63 0.79
CA GLN A 4 21.17 14.72 -0.27
C GLN A 4 22.25 13.68 -0.50
N MET A 5 21.95 12.42 -0.18
CA MET A 5 22.75 11.28 -0.58
C MET A 5 21.90 10.48 -1.55
N ALA A 6 22.40 10.26 -2.76
CA ALA A 6 21.82 9.27 -3.65
C ALA A 6 22.58 7.96 -3.46
N CYS A 7 21.92 6.92 -2.96
CA CYS A 7 22.51 5.60 -2.84
C CYS A 7 22.01 4.70 -3.96
N ASN A 8 22.94 4.06 -4.67
CA ASN A 8 22.67 2.98 -5.60
C ASN A 8 23.31 1.70 -5.04
N LEU A 9 22.47 0.82 -4.49
CA LEU A 9 22.92 -0.40 -3.82
C LEU A 9 22.42 -1.63 -4.56
N ARG A 10 23.34 -2.55 -4.90
CA ARG A 10 23.09 -3.78 -5.65
C ARG A 10 23.76 -4.98 -5.00
N THR A 11 23.03 -6.07 -4.82
CA THR A 11 23.57 -7.37 -4.38
C THR A 11 22.76 -8.53 -4.94
N SER A 12 23.33 -9.72 -5.04
CA SER A 12 22.64 -10.91 -5.55
C SER A 12 21.94 -11.72 -4.45
N GLY A 13 22.48 -11.74 -3.23
CA GLY A 13 21.90 -12.52 -2.11
C GLY A 13 22.01 -11.85 -0.74
N GLY A 14 22.72 -10.73 -0.64
CA GLY A 14 22.83 -9.99 0.61
C GLY A 14 21.56 -9.22 0.92
N SER A 15 21.23 -9.08 2.21
CA SER A 15 20.22 -8.11 2.64
C SER A 15 20.81 -6.70 2.60
N ILE A 16 19.99 -5.71 2.27
CA ILE A 16 20.40 -4.30 2.26
C ILE A 16 19.61 -3.57 3.33
N SER A 17 20.31 -2.76 4.12
CA SER A 17 19.69 -1.87 5.10
C SER A 17 20.09 -0.43 4.83
N LEU A 18 19.12 0.49 4.77
CA LEU A 18 19.37 1.94 4.80
C LEU A 18 18.67 2.57 6.00
N GLU A 19 19.36 3.48 6.68
CA GLU A 19 18.80 4.23 7.80
C GLU A 19 19.15 5.71 7.68
N SER A 20 18.18 6.58 8.00
CA SER A 20 18.38 8.03 8.13
C SER A 20 18.95 8.72 6.87
N VAL A 21 18.53 8.27 5.68
CA VAL A 21 18.94 8.88 4.41
C VAL A 21 17.89 9.84 3.87
N THR A 22 18.36 10.90 3.21
CA THR A 22 17.50 11.88 2.52
C THR A 22 17.95 12.02 1.06
N GLY A 23 17.01 12.09 0.13
CA GLY A 23 17.28 12.24 -1.30
C GLY A 23 16.64 11.13 -2.14
N GLU A 24 17.26 10.81 -3.27
CA GLU A 24 16.80 9.77 -4.20
C GLU A 24 17.56 8.47 -3.94
N GLN A 25 16.85 7.39 -3.60
CA GLN A 25 17.45 6.09 -3.29
C GLN A 25 17.04 5.05 -4.33
N THR A 26 18.00 4.30 -4.85
CA THR A 26 17.76 3.15 -5.71
C THR A 26 18.41 1.92 -5.10
N VAL A 27 17.59 0.94 -4.72
CA VAL A 27 18.05 -0.24 -3.97
C VAL A 27 17.53 -1.49 -4.65
N GLN A 28 18.44 -2.40 -4.99
CA GLN A 28 18.11 -3.62 -5.72
C GLN A 28 18.85 -4.82 -5.10
N THR A 29 18.13 -5.92 -4.89
CA THR A 29 18.72 -7.21 -4.53
C THR A 29 18.00 -8.35 -5.25
N SER A 30 18.61 -9.51 -5.44
CA SER A 30 17.90 -10.67 -6.03
C SER A 30 17.29 -11.56 -4.95
N GLY A 31 18.06 -12.02 -3.96
CA GLY A 31 17.56 -12.92 -2.92
C GLY A 31 17.38 -12.29 -1.53
N GLY A 32 18.03 -11.17 -1.24
CA GLY A 32 18.06 -10.61 0.11
C GLY A 32 16.82 -9.78 0.46
N SER A 33 16.63 -9.56 1.75
CA SER A 33 15.60 -8.65 2.26
C SER A 33 16.09 -7.20 2.20
N LEU A 34 15.15 -6.28 2.07
CA LEU A 34 15.41 -4.84 2.11
C LEU A 34 14.80 -4.28 3.38
N SER A 35 15.60 -3.57 4.18
CA SER A 35 15.12 -2.91 5.40
C SER A 35 15.46 -1.43 5.36
N PHE A 36 14.46 -0.59 5.57
CA PHE A 36 14.57 0.86 5.43
C PHE A 36 13.98 1.55 6.64
N LYS A 37 14.69 2.54 7.18
CA LYS A 37 14.23 3.28 8.35
C LYS A 37 14.55 4.76 8.28
N ASN A 38 13.61 5.62 8.65
CA ASN A 38 13.79 7.08 8.71
C ASN A 38 14.25 7.65 7.36
N ILE A 39 13.53 7.34 6.28
CA ILE A 39 13.94 7.75 4.92
C ILE A 39 13.08 8.91 4.45
N LYS A 40 13.71 9.90 3.81
CA LYS A 40 13.03 11.04 3.22
C LYS A 40 13.41 11.25 1.75
N GLY A 41 12.43 11.48 0.89
CA GLY A 41 12.63 11.67 -0.55
C GLY A 41 12.21 10.45 -1.37
N ASN A 42 12.65 10.39 -2.63
CA ASN A 42 12.20 9.36 -3.56
C ASN A 42 12.95 8.05 -3.32
N MET A 43 12.26 6.91 -3.35
CA MET A 43 12.87 5.60 -3.21
C MET A 43 12.31 4.61 -4.23
N ASP A 44 13.21 3.92 -4.92
CA ASP A 44 12.93 2.76 -5.76
C ASP A 44 13.62 1.53 -5.13
N ALA A 45 12.82 0.58 -4.66
CA ALA A 45 13.27 -0.58 -3.90
C ALA A 45 12.78 -1.89 -4.55
N ASN A 46 13.70 -2.72 -5.04
CA ASN A 46 13.36 -3.98 -5.71
C ASN A 46 14.08 -5.18 -5.11
N THR A 47 13.35 -6.26 -4.85
CA THR A 47 13.92 -7.57 -4.54
C THR A 47 13.20 -8.68 -5.33
N SER A 48 13.82 -9.84 -5.58
CA SER A 48 13.11 -10.95 -6.21
C SER A 48 12.57 -11.92 -5.16
N GLY A 49 13.40 -12.36 -4.21
CA GLY A 49 13.02 -13.35 -3.20
C GLY A 49 12.72 -12.80 -1.81
N GLY A 50 13.34 -11.67 -1.43
CA GLY A 50 13.27 -11.17 -0.07
C GLY A 50 12.03 -10.33 0.23
N SER A 51 11.83 -10.04 1.51
CA SER A 51 10.78 -9.12 1.96
C SER A 51 11.30 -7.68 1.97
N ILE A 52 10.38 -6.72 1.93
CA ILE A 52 10.69 -5.29 2.07
C ILE A 52 10.03 -4.80 3.36
N ASP A 53 10.83 -4.31 4.28
CA ASP A 53 10.38 -3.70 5.54
C ASP A 53 10.77 -2.21 5.53
N LEU A 54 9.79 -1.33 5.68
CA LEU A 54 9.98 0.12 5.68
C LEU A 54 9.34 0.74 6.92
N ALA A 55 10.10 1.55 7.65
CA ALA A 55 9.62 2.27 8.82
C ALA A 55 9.93 3.77 8.73
N ASN A 56 9.00 4.64 9.12
CA ASN A 56 9.16 6.10 9.18
C ASN A 56 9.62 6.68 7.83
N TYR A 57 8.73 6.66 6.85
CA TYR A 57 9.02 7.10 5.48
C TYR A 57 8.30 8.41 5.12
N GLN A 58 8.99 9.30 4.40
CA GLN A 58 8.36 10.52 3.85
C GLN A 58 8.82 10.80 2.42
N GLY A 59 7.95 10.62 1.43
CA GLY A 59 8.29 10.89 0.02
C GLY A 59 7.49 10.09 -1.00
N SER A 60 8.12 9.73 -2.11
CA SER A 60 7.55 8.89 -3.16
C SER A 60 8.27 7.55 -3.27
N LEU A 61 7.56 6.46 -2.96
CA LEU A 61 8.07 5.09 -2.92
C LEU A 61 7.52 4.27 -4.10
N ASP A 62 8.41 3.58 -4.81
CA ASP A 62 8.09 2.40 -5.63
C ASP A 62 8.81 1.20 -5.01
N ALA A 63 8.06 0.25 -4.44
CA ALA A 63 8.60 -0.92 -3.76
C ALA A 63 8.03 -2.21 -4.38
N GLN A 64 8.91 -3.10 -4.84
CA GLN A 64 8.52 -4.31 -5.57
C GLN A 64 9.27 -5.54 -5.07
N THR A 65 8.54 -6.64 -4.82
CA THR A 65 9.13 -7.96 -4.61
C THR A 65 8.41 -9.04 -5.41
N SER A 66 9.04 -10.17 -5.72
CA SER A 66 8.35 -11.28 -6.37
C SER A 66 7.86 -12.32 -5.36
N GLY A 67 8.70 -12.73 -4.41
CA GLY A 67 8.37 -13.80 -3.46
C GLY A 67 8.01 -13.32 -2.05
N GLY A 68 8.56 -12.19 -1.61
CA GLY A 68 8.45 -11.74 -0.23
C GLY A 68 7.18 -10.93 0.07
N SER A 69 6.98 -10.63 1.34
CA SER A 69 5.94 -9.69 1.77
C SER A 69 6.50 -8.27 1.81
N ILE A 70 5.60 -7.28 1.79
CA ILE A 70 5.98 -5.88 1.98
C ILE A 70 5.27 -5.36 3.22
N ASN A 71 6.05 -4.90 4.20
CA ASN A 71 5.55 -4.28 5.41
C ASN A 71 6.00 -2.82 5.46
N ILE A 72 5.04 -1.91 5.60
CA ILE A 72 5.28 -0.47 5.73
C ILE A 72 4.63 -0.01 7.03
N ASP A 73 5.41 0.57 7.94
CA ASP A 73 4.94 1.19 9.18
C ASP A 73 5.29 2.68 9.16
N ASP A 74 4.29 3.53 9.36
CA ASP A 74 4.41 5.00 9.35
C ASP A 74 5.05 5.53 8.06
N ALA A 75 4.22 5.75 7.04
CA ALA A 75 4.66 6.30 5.78
C ALA A 75 3.75 7.43 5.29
N ASN A 76 4.35 8.52 4.83
CA ASN A 76 3.64 9.71 4.37
C ASN A 76 4.10 10.13 2.96
N GLY A 77 3.17 10.14 2.00
CA GLY A 77 3.43 10.57 0.62
C GLY A 77 2.78 9.66 -0.41
N SER A 78 3.49 9.37 -1.50
CA SER A 78 3.00 8.51 -2.59
C SER A 78 3.62 7.12 -2.46
N LEU A 79 2.79 6.09 -2.28
CA LEU A 79 3.22 4.71 -2.09
C LEU A 79 2.72 3.84 -3.23
N LYS A 80 3.65 3.29 -4.01
CA LYS A 80 3.37 2.25 -5.01
C LYS A 80 4.06 0.97 -4.57
N VAL A 81 3.27 -0.05 -4.26
CA VAL A 81 3.73 -1.26 -3.57
C VAL A 81 3.24 -2.49 -4.31
N HIS A 82 4.16 -3.39 -4.65
CA HIS A 82 3.84 -4.55 -5.49
C HIS A 82 4.51 -5.82 -4.99
N THR A 83 3.75 -6.91 -4.85
CA THR A 83 4.33 -8.25 -4.66
C THR A 83 3.60 -9.31 -5.48
N SER A 84 4.28 -10.37 -5.90
CA SER A 84 3.61 -11.47 -6.60
C SER A 84 3.14 -12.56 -5.63
N GLY A 85 3.99 -12.97 -4.68
CA GLY A 85 3.71 -14.11 -3.79
C GLY A 85 3.27 -13.74 -2.37
N GLY A 86 3.71 -12.58 -1.85
CA GLY A 86 3.54 -12.24 -0.45
C GLY A 86 2.30 -11.40 -0.15
N SER A 87 2.10 -11.09 1.14
CA SER A 87 1.08 -10.15 1.57
C SER A 87 1.65 -8.73 1.63
N ILE A 88 0.76 -7.74 1.60
CA ILE A 88 1.11 -6.34 1.80
C ILE A 88 0.45 -5.87 3.10
N HIS A 89 1.27 -5.34 4.01
CA HIS A 89 0.82 -4.73 5.25
C HIS A 89 1.23 -3.26 5.26
N LEU A 90 0.25 -2.37 5.28
CA LEU A 90 0.43 -0.92 5.39
C LEU A 90 -0.16 -0.46 6.71
N ASP A 91 0.68 -0.05 7.66
CA ASP A 91 0.26 0.47 8.96
C ASP A 91 0.58 1.97 9.07
N LYS A 92 -0.36 2.72 9.64
CA LYS A 92 -0.27 4.18 9.84
C LYS A 92 0.13 4.97 8.58
N VAL A 93 -0.37 4.60 7.40
CA VAL A 93 0.00 5.26 6.14
C VAL A 93 -0.85 6.49 5.83
N ALA A 94 -0.27 7.47 5.14
CA ALA A 94 -0.95 8.71 4.78
C ALA A 94 -0.54 9.21 3.38
N GLY A 95 -1.51 9.37 2.48
CA GLY A 95 -1.29 9.94 1.14
C GLY A 95 -1.86 9.11 0.00
N ASP A 96 -1.17 9.11 -1.14
CA ASP A 96 -1.60 8.44 -2.38
C ASP A 96 -1.12 6.99 -2.34
N ILE A 97 -2.02 6.01 -2.40
CA ILE A 97 -1.66 4.59 -2.16
C ILE A 97 -2.12 3.72 -3.32
N ASN A 98 -1.18 2.98 -3.91
CA ASN A 98 -1.43 1.92 -4.86
C ASN A 98 -0.69 0.65 -4.39
N ALA A 99 -1.43 -0.35 -3.91
CA ALA A 99 -0.88 -1.62 -3.47
C ALA A 99 -1.52 -2.77 -4.24
N HIS A 100 -0.71 -3.67 -4.78
CA HIS A 100 -1.22 -4.85 -5.47
C HIS A 100 -0.40 -6.11 -5.16
N THR A 101 -1.09 -7.22 -4.92
CA THR A 101 -0.48 -8.55 -4.77
C THR A 101 -1.21 -9.67 -5.49
N SER A 102 -0.51 -10.62 -6.09
CA SER A 102 -1.17 -11.77 -6.74
C SER A 102 -1.54 -12.89 -5.74
N GLY A 103 -0.67 -13.21 -4.79
CA GLY A 103 -0.81 -14.41 -3.95
C GLY A 103 -1.29 -14.18 -2.51
N GLY A 104 -1.11 -12.98 -1.96
CA GLY A 104 -1.35 -12.69 -0.54
C GLY A 104 -2.62 -11.90 -0.25
N SER A 105 -2.78 -11.48 1.01
CA SER A 105 -3.80 -10.50 1.39
C SER A 105 -3.21 -9.10 1.47
N ILE A 106 -4.07 -8.09 1.40
CA ILE A 106 -3.68 -6.69 1.63
C ILE A 106 -4.38 -6.22 2.90
N HIS A 107 -3.61 -5.71 3.84
CA HIS A 107 -4.10 -5.00 5.01
C HIS A 107 -3.58 -3.57 4.98
N ALA A 108 -4.48 -2.58 5.08
CA ALA A 108 -4.12 -1.18 5.09
C ALA A 108 -4.83 -0.40 6.20
N ASP A 109 -4.06 0.15 7.14
CA ASP A 109 -4.52 1.19 8.08
C ASP A 109 -4.06 2.57 7.59
N VAL A 110 -5.00 3.30 6.99
CA VAL A 110 -4.76 4.60 6.37
C VAL A 110 -5.20 5.70 7.33
N GLN A 111 -4.27 6.50 7.82
CA GLN A 111 -4.55 7.63 8.72
C GLN A 111 -5.12 8.84 7.97
N ARG A 112 -4.68 9.03 6.72
CA ARG A 112 -5.12 10.14 5.87
C ARG A 112 -5.06 9.74 4.40
N LEU A 113 -6.18 9.84 3.71
CA LEU A 113 -6.24 9.64 2.27
C LEU A 113 -5.64 10.84 1.53
N GLY A 114 -4.87 10.57 0.49
CA GLY A 114 -4.42 11.53 -0.50
C GLY A 114 -5.43 11.65 -1.65
N LYS A 115 -4.94 11.56 -2.88
CA LYS A 115 -5.72 11.64 -4.13
C LYS A 115 -6.48 10.35 -4.43
N TYR A 116 -5.97 9.19 -4.03
CA TYR A 116 -6.59 7.90 -4.29
C TYR A 116 -6.09 6.82 -3.33
N LEU A 117 -6.87 5.77 -3.20
CA LEU A 117 -6.51 4.51 -2.56
C LEU A 117 -6.89 3.36 -3.49
N THR A 118 -5.91 2.60 -3.97
CA THR A 118 -6.11 1.42 -4.81
C THR A 118 -5.44 0.22 -4.16
N LEU A 119 -6.22 -0.80 -3.84
CA LEU A 119 -5.75 -2.04 -3.21
C LEU A 119 -6.30 -3.25 -3.98
N GLU A 120 -5.44 -4.05 -4.58
CA GLU A 120 -5.88 -5.13 -5.48
C GLU A 120 -5.17 -6.45 -5.20
N THR A 121 -5.92 -7.54 -5.09
CA THR A 121 -5.30 -8.87 -4.99
C THR A 121 -6.03 -10.02 -5.66
N SER A 122 -5.30 -10.97 -6.25
CA SER A 122 -5.93 -12.16 -6.81
C SER A 122 -6.20 -13.27 -5.78
N GLY A 123 -5.28 -13.50 -4.83
CA GLY A 123 -5.22 -14.73 -4.02
C GLY A 123 -5.65 -14.62 -2.54
N GLY A 124 -6.11 -13.46 -2.08
CA GLY A 124 -6.41 -13.23 -0.67
C GLY A 124 -7.63 -12.36 -0.42
N SER A 125 -7.66 -11.69 0.73
CA SER A 125 -8.67 -10.69 1.06
C SER A 125 -8.03 -9.30 1.09
N VAL A 126 -8.85 -8.27 0.88
CA VAL A 126 -8.43 -6.87 0.99
C VAL A 126 -9.16 -6.25 2.16
N HIS A 127 -8.43 -5.82 3.17
CA HIS A 127 -8.96 -5.13 4.33
C HIS A 127 -8.34 -3.74 4.40
N ALA A 128 -9.19 -2.71 4.46
CA ALA A 128 -8.74 -1.34 4.66
C ALA A 128 -9.53 -0.65 5.78
N THR A 129 -8.82 0.11 6.60
CA THR A 129 -9.39 1.08 7.52
C THR A 129 -8.97 2.47 7.07
N ILE A 130 -9.94 3.37 6.89
CA ILE A 130 -9.72 4.74 6.41
C ILE A 130 -10.40 5.76 7.35
N PRO A 131 -9.98 7.04 7.37
CA PRO A 131 -10.68 8.06 8.14
C PRO A 131 -12.12 8.26 7.64
N GLY A 132 -13.08 8.25 8.57
CA GLY A 132 -14.48 8.56 8.29
C GLY A 132 -14.74 10.02 7.93
N GLY A 133 -15.97 10.33 7.52
CA GLY A 133 -16.44 11.71 7.29
C GLY A 133 -15.90 12.38 6.02
N LYS A 134 -15.19 11.66 5.16
CA LYS A 134 -14.75 12.15 3.83
C LYS A 134 -15.72 11.75 2.73
N GLY A 135 -15.72 12.53 1.66
CA GLY A 135 -16.39 12.20 0.40
C GLY A 135 -15.55 11.20 -0.39
N LEU A 136 -16.13 10.05 -0.74
CA LEU A 136 -15.41 8.94 -1.39
C LEU A 136 -16.16 8.44 -2.62
N ASP A 137 -15.42 8.06 -3.65
CA ASP A 137 -15.95 7.33 -4.80
C ASP A 137 -15.50 5.87 -4.67
N LEU A 138 -16.43 5.00 -4.30
CA LEU A 138 -16.17 3.59 -4.02
C LEU A 138 -16.31 2.74 -5.29
N ASP A 139 -15.32 1.89 -5.56
CA ASP A 139 -15.43 0.73 -6.46
C ASP A 139 -14.79 -0.47 -5.75
N LEU A 140 -15.63 -1.21 -5.03
CA LEU A 140 -15.25 -2.38 -4.24
C LEU A 140 -15.76 -3.65 -4.92
N GLU A 141 -14.88 -4.63 -5.09
CA GLU A 141 -15.20 -5.90 -5.75
C GLU A 141 -14.58 -7.07 -4.99
N GLY A 142 -15.32 -8.17 -4.85
CA GLY A 142 -14.85 -9.36 -4.15
C GLY A 142 -15.82 -10.53 -4.29
N ASN A 143 -15.44 -11.71 -3.76
CA ASN A 143 -16.42 -12.78 -3.55
C ASN A 143 -17.47 -12.40 -2.50
N ARG A 144 -17.07 -11.52 -1.58
CA ARG A 144 -17.96 -10.84 -0.65
C ARG A 144 -17.43 -9.43 -0.41
N VAL A 145 -18.32 -8.44 -0.39
CA VAL A 145 -17.98 -7.07 0.03
C VAL A 145 -18.62 -6.79 1.39
N LYS A 146 -17.83 -6.22 2.30
CA LYS A 146 -18.27 -5.75 3.61
C LYS A 146 -17.88 -4.28 3.77
N THR A 147 -18.87 -3.41 3.93
CA THR A 147 -18.61 -2.01 4.22
C THR A 147 -19.84 -1.37 4.85
N ALA A 148 -19.63 -0.42 5.75
CA ALA A 148 -20.70 0.40 6.32
C ALA A 148 -21.01 1.57 5.37
N LEU A 149 -22.18 1.56 4.74
CA LEU A 149 -22.58 2.60 3.78
C LEU A 149 -23.41 3.67 4.50
N THR A 150 -22.78 4.82 4.80
CA THR A 150 -23.46 6.01 5.35
C THR A 150 -23.47 7.12 4.31
N ASN A 151 -24.61 7.79 4.09
CA ASN A 151 -24.76 8.81 3.04
C ASN A 151 -24.28 8.31 1.66
N PHE A 152 -24.62 7.06 1.33
CA PHE A 152 -24.19 6.40 0.10
C PHE A 152 -25.21 6.56 -1.02
N ASN A 153 -24.73 6.80 -2.24
CA ASN A 153 -25.52 6.81 -3.45
C ASN A 153 -24.85 5.94 -4.53
N GLY A 154 -25.52 4.88 -4.97
CA GLY A 154 -25.01 3.98 -5.99
C GLY A 154 -25.59 2.57 -5.86
N THR A 155 -24.89 1.59 -6.43
CA THR A 155 -25.27 0.19 -6.42
C THR A 155 -24.46 -0.58 -5.38
N SER A 156 -25.15 -1.37 -4.57
CA SER A 156 -24.53 -2.28 -3.60
C SER A 156 -25.20 -3.64 -3.70
N ASP A 157 -24.40 -4.67 -3.93
CA ASP A 157 -24.78 -6.07 -3.84
C ASP A 157 -23.75 -6.84 -3.01
N THR A 158 -23.87 -8.17 -2.98
CA THR A 158 -23.01 -9.01 -2.14
C THR A 158 -21.56 -9.08 -2.62
N ARG A 159 -21.29 -8.86 -3.90
CA ARG A 159 -19.97 -8.96 -4.55
C ARG A 159 -19.40 -7.64 -5.02
N ARG A 160 -20.25 -6.63 -5.21
CA ARG A 160 -19.82 -5.33 -5.70
C ARG A 160 -20.50 -4.18 -4.96
N VAL A 161 -19.71 -3.15 -4.67
CA VAL A 161 -20.21 -1.86 -4.22
C VAL A 161 -19.60 -0.79 -5.12
N LYS A 162 -20.45 -0.04 -5.81
CA LYS A 162 -20.03 1.05 -6.68
C LYS A 162 -20.92 2.25 -6.50
N GLY A 163 -20.34 3.38 -6.12
CA GLY A 163 -21.10 4.59 -5.84
C GLY A 163 -20.30 5.61 -5.06
N THR A 164 -20.98 6.61 -4.55
CA THR A 164 -20.36 7.71 -3.81
C THR A 164 -20.83 7.71 -2.37
N VAL A 165 -19.93 8.09 -1.46
CA VAL A 165 -20.19 8.32 -0.03
C VAL A 165 -19.99 9.82 0.24
N ASN A 166 -20.88 10.44 1.01
CA ASN A 166 -20.82 11.86 1.38
C ASN A 166 -20.66 12.82 0.17
N GLY A 167 -21.31 12.50 -0.96
CA GLY A 167 -21.25 13.33 -2.17
C GLY A 167 -20.08 13.05 -3.12
N GLY A 168 -19.24 12.06 -2.82
CA GLY A 168 -18.10 11.67 -3.67
C GLY A 168 -16.83 12.47 -3.40
N GLY A 169 -15.72 12.13 -4.07
CA GLY A 169 -14.47 12.86 -3.91
C GLY A 169 -13.22 12.02 -4.14
N ILE A 170 -12.74 11.32 -3.10
CA ILE A 170 -11.51 10.53 -3.19
C ILE A 170 -11.86 9.14 -3.74
N PRO A 171 -11.32 8.72 -4.90
CA PRO A 171 -11.49 7.37 -5.40
C PRO A 171 -10.85 6.34 -4.47
N VAL A 172 -11.66 5.36 -4.05
CA VAL A 172 -11.25 4.20 -3.27
C VAL A 172 -11.63 2.95 -4.06
N LYS A 173 -10.61 2.30 -4.61
CA LYS A 173 -10.75 1.06 -5.36
C LYS A 173 -10.17 -0.09 -4.55
N MET A 174 -10.97 -1.13 -4.31
CA MET A 174 -10.50 -2.33 -3.64
C MET A 174 -11.04 -3.56 -4.37
N SER A 175 -10.19 -4.45 -4.83
CA SER A 175 -10.64 -5.63 -5.57
C SER A 175 -9.96 -6.92 -5.13
N THR A 176 -10.73 -8.01 -5.10
CA THR A 176 -10.15 -9.35 -5.08
C THR A 176 -10.95 -10.40 -5.83
N SER A 177 -10.25 -11.38 -6.40
CA SER A 177 -10.87 -12.54 -7.06
C SER A 177 -11.19 -13.68 -6.08
N GLY A 178 -10.40 -13.84 -5.02
CA GLY A 178 -10.44 -15.00 -4.14
C GLY A 178 -11.20 -14.78 -2.82
N GLY A 179 -11.12 -13.59 -2.25
CA GLY A 179 -11.52 -13.36 -0.85
C GLY A 179 -12.61 -12.32 -0.64
N THR A 180 -12.58 -11.75 0.57
CA THR A 180 -13.47 -10.67 0.99
C THR A 180 -12.80 -9.33 0.78
N THR A 181 -13.58 -8.36 0.33
CA THR A 181 -13.18 -6.95 0.33
C THR A 181 -13.91 -6.25 1.47
N GLU A 182 -13.15 -5.78 2.46
CA GLU A 182 -13.68 -5.15 3.66
C GLU A 182 -13.14 -3.74 3.84
N LEU A 183 -14.03 -2.76 3.77
CA LEU A 183 -13.72 -1.35 4.01
C LEU A 183 -14.39 -0.90 5.30
N SER A 184 -13.56 -0.54 6.28
CA SER A 184 -13.96 -0.01 7.58
C SER A 184 -13.59 1.46 7.71
N TYR A 185 -14.34 2.18 8.54
CA TYR A 185 -14.13 3.60 8.81
C TYR A 185 -13.69 3.79 10.25
N ARG A 186 -12.62 4.55 10.44
CA ARG A 186 -12.18 4.98 11.76
C ARG A 186 -13.05 6.15 12.24
N MET A 187 -13.53 6.02 13.48
CA MET A 187 -14.28 7.05 14.21
C MET A 187 -13.37 8.12 14.80
#